data_AF-G9L2M7-F1
#
_entry.id   AF-G9L2M7-F1
#
_cell.length_a   1.000
_cell.length_b   1.000
_cell.length_c   1.000
_cell.angle_alpha   90.00
_cell.angle_beta   90.00
_cell.angle_gamma   90.00
#
_symmetry.space_group_name_H-M   'P 1'
#
loop_
_entity.id
_entity.type
_entity.pdbx_description
1 polymer ?
#
loop_
_entity_poly.entity_id
_entity_poly.type
_entity_poly.pdbx_seq_one_letter_code
_entity_poly.pdbx_strand_id
1 'polypeptide(L)'
;LRSGLGSPTDIKIVREATAALQSIFPQAELGTFLTLSKKDKERQLKEFTMIVTGIRLFNRDCGKGGEGIDDLPAILREAIPATTQHIDSQLQTAQDQAYRYTAILEKAASNPLLSMELQPSMLKEALY
;
A
#
# COMPACT_ATOMS: atom_id res chain seq x y z
N LEU A 1 6.33 -9.98 -4.52
CA LEU A 1 6.67 -10.29 -3.10
C LEU A 1 5.79 -9.57 -2.07
N ARG A 2 4.75 -8.80 -2.44
CA ARG A 2 3.79 -8.25 -1.46
C ARG A 2 2.40 -8.86 -1.65
N SER A 3 2.29 -10.18 -1.51
CA SER A 3 0.98 -10.85 -1.50
C SER A 3 0.23 -10.69 -0.18
N GLY A 4 0.88 -10.14 0.86
CA GLY A 4 0.32 -10.07 2.21
C GLY A 4 0.24 -11.42 2.92
N LEU A 5 0.83 -12.48 2.34
CA LEU A 5 0.88 -13.83 2.92
C LEU A 5 2.15 -14.09 3.74
N GLY A 6 2.89 -13.03 4.04
CA GLY A 6 4.12 -13.06 4.80
C GLY A 6 5.37 -13.41 4.00
N SER A 7 6.52 -13.33 4.67
CA SER A 7 7.84 -13.39 4.04
C SER A 7 8.21 -14.81 3.59
N PRO A 8 8.66 -15.02 2.34
CA PRO A 8 9.16 -16.32 1.90
C PRO A 8 10.54 -16.67 2.49
N THR A 9 11.18 -15.75 3.21
CA THR A 9 12.43 -16.02 3.95
C THR A 9 12.17 -16.46 5.40
N ASP A 10 10.93 -16.33 5.89
CA ASP A 10 10.57 -16.79 7.23
C ASP A 10 10.27 -18.29 7.21
N ILE A 11 11.04 -19.06 7.98
CA ILE A 11 10.94 -20.51 8.00
C ILE A 11 9.58 -21.02 8.50
N LYS A 12 8.89 -20.29 9.38
CA LYS A 12 7.56 -20.70 9.86
C LYS A 12 6.54 -20.61 8.73
N ILE A 13 6.62 -19.52 7.96
CA ILE A 13 5.75 -19.24 6.82
C ILE A 13 5.99 -20.26 5.71
N VAL A 14 7.27 -20.55 5.42
CA VAL A 14 7.65 -21.61 4.46
C VAL A 14 7.10 -22.96 4.91
N ARG A 15 7.28 -23.34 6.18
CA ARG A 15 6.77 -24.62 6.70
C ARG A 15 5.25 -24.74 6.60
N GLU A 16 4.51 -23.67 6.93
CA GLU A 16 3.06 -23.67 6.81
C GLU A 16 2.62 -23.79 5.34
N ALA A 17 3.20 -23.00 4.45
CA ALA A 17 2.90 -23.05 3.02
C ALA A 17 3.25 -24.42 2.42
N THR A 18 4.35 -25.04 2.85
CA THR A 18 4.73 -26.41 2.46
C THR A 18 3.72 -27.44 2.97
N ALA A 19 3.29 -27.36 4.23
CA ALA A 19 2.30 -28.28 4.78
C ALA A 19 0.95 -28.17 4.03
N ALA A 20 0.50 -26.94 3.74
CA ALA A 20 -0.69 -26.71 2.94
C ALA A 20 -0.53 -27.25 1.51
N LEU A 21 0.63 -27.05 0.86
CA LEU A 21 0.88 -27.60 -0.47
C LEU A 21 0.87 -29.14 -0.45
N GLN A 22 1.53 -29.76 0.52
CA GLN A 22 1.59 -31.22 0.64
C GLN A 22 0.21 -31.85 0.88
N SER A 23 -0.73 -31.11 1.47
CA SER A 23 -2.11 -31.58 1.65
C SER A 23 -2.90 -31.73 0.34
N ILE A 24 -2.51 -31.01 -0.71
CA ILE A 24 -3.18 -31.03 -2.03
C ILE A 24 -2.30 -31.59 -3.15
N PHE A 25 -0.99 -31.65 -2.93
CA PHE A 25 0.01 -32.13 -3.87
C PHE A 25 1.00 -33.06 -3.15
N PRO A 26 0.61 -34.34 -2.95
CA PRO A 26 1.47 -35.34 -2.32
C PRO A 26 2.73 -35.58 -3.15
N GLN A 27 3.82 -36.00 -2.49
CA GLN A 27 5.11 -36.22 -3.16
C GLN A 27 5.07 -37.28 -4.28
N ALA A 28 4.11 -38.20 -4.23
CA ALA A 28 3.87 -39.18 -5.29
C ALA A 28 3.46 -38.54 -6.63
N GLU A 29 2.82 -37.37 -6.62
CA GLU A 29 2.36 -36.65 -7.81
C GLU A 29 3.49 -35.86 -8.50
N LEU A 30 4.67 -35.76 -7.87
CA LEU A 30 5.79 -35.00 -8.40
C LEU A 30 6.29 -35.56 -9.74
N GLY A 31 6.31 -36.88 -9.90
CA GLY A 31 6.69 -37.51 -11.16
C GLY A 31 5.80 -37.07 -12.32
N THR A 32 4.47 -37.13 -12.11
CA THR A 32 3.47 -36.68 -13.09
C THR A 32 3.60 -35.18 -13.38
N PHE A 33 3.79 -34.35 -12.36
CA PHE A 33 4.00 -32.91 -12.55
C PHE A 33 5.23 -32.61 -13.42
N LEU A 34 6.32 -33.34 -13.23
CA LEU A 34 7.57 -33.11 -13.96
C LEU A 34 7.47 -33.44 -15.46
N THR A 35 6.56 -34.32 -15.87
CA THR A 35 6.35 -34.66 -17.29
C THR A 35 5.47 -33.65 -18.03
N LEU A 36 4.79 -32.74 -17.32
CA LEU A 36 3.93 -31.72 -17.91
C LEU A 36 4.71 -30.72 -18.77
N SER A 37 4.01 -30.14 -19.75
CA SER A 37 4.51 -29.01 -20.53
C SER A 37 4.74 -27.79 -19.62
N LYS A 38 5.60 -26.86 -20.05
CA LYS A 38 5.82 -25.60 -19.32
C LYS A 38 4.51 -24.86 -19.03
N LYS A 39 3.63 -24.76 -20.03
CA LYS A 39 2.33 -24.08 -19.92
C LYS A 39 1.43 -24.75 -18.87
N ASP A 40 1.43 -26.08 -18.83
CA ASP A 40 0.63 -26.83 -17.86
C ASP A 40 1.19 -26.72 -16.45
N LYS A 41 2.52 -26.73 -16.29
CA LYS A 41 3.19 -26.48 -15.00
C LYS A 41 2.85 -25.10 -14.46
N GLU A 42 2.94 -24.06 -15.28
CA GLU A 42 2.59 -22.68 -14.89
C GLU A 42 1.13 -22.58 -14.45
N ARG A 43 0.21 -23.24 -15.17
CA ARG A 43 -1.20 -23.30 -14.80
C ARG A 43 -1.40 -23.99 -13.45
N GLN A 44 -0.83 -25.18 -13.25
CA GLN A 44 -0.96 -25.91 -11.98
C GLN A 44 -0.31 -25.17 -10.81
N LEU A 45 0.86 -24.55 -10.99
CA LEU A 45 1.48 -23.74 -9.94
C LEU A 45 0.61 -22.55 -9.53
N LYS A 46 -0.12 -21.95 -10.48
CA LYS A 46 -1.10 -20.89 -10.18
C LYS A 46 -2.27 -21.43 -9.37
N GLU A 47 -2.79 -22.60 -9.72
CA GLU A 47 -3.85 -23.28 -8.97
C GLU A 47 -3.40 -23.63 -7.55
N PHE A 48 -2.22 -24.23 -7.39
CA PHE A 48 -1.63 -24.51 -6.07
C PHE A 48 -1.47 -23.25 -5.25
N THR A 49 -0.99 -22.16 -5.85
CA THR A 49 -0.85 -20.87 -5.16
C THR A 49 -2.20 -20.39 -4.62
N MET A 50 -3.27 -20.45 -5.41
CA MET A 50 -4.61 -20.05 -4.98
C MET A 50 -5.14 -20.92 -3.84
N ILE A 51 -5.00 -22.25 -3.96
CA ILE A 51 -5.51 -23.19 -2.96
C ILE A 51 -4.72 -23.08 -1.65
N VAL A 52 -3.39 -23.07 -1.71
CA VAL A 52 -2.51 -22.90 -0.55
C VAL A 52 -2.80 -21.57 0.15
N THR A 53 -3.01 -20.50 -0.62
CA THR A 53 -3.43 -19.20 -0.08
C THR A 53 -4.75 -19.33 0.69
N GLY A 54 -5.76 -19.96 0.10
CA GLY A 54 -7.06 -20.18 0.75
C GLY A 54 -6.95 -20.99 2.04
N ILE A 55 -6.16 -22.07 2.04
CA ILE A 55 -5.91 -22.88 3.24
C ILE A 55 -5.28 -22.05 4.35
N ARG A 56 -4.25 -21.26 4.03
CA ARG A 56 -3.58 -20.43 5.04
C ARG A 56 -4.50 -19.32 5.59
N LEU A 57 -5.33 -18.71 4.74
CA LEU A 57 -6.36 -17.77 5.17
C LEU A 57 -7.38 -18.42 6.10
N PHE A 58 -7.83 -19.63 5.77
CA PHE A 58 -8.75 -20.40 6.61
C PHE A 58 -8.12 -20.78 7.95
N ASN A 59 -6.85 -21.22 7.95
CA ASN A 59 -6.12 -21.55 9.17
C ASN A 59 -5.92 -20.32 10.06
N ARG A 60 -5.69 -19.15 9.46
CA ARG A 60 -5.66 -17.87 10.17
C ARG A 60 -6.97 -17.60 10.89
N ASP A 61 -8.09 -17.70 10.17
CA ASP A 61 -9.43 -17.44 10.71
C ASP A 61 -9.79 -18.42 11.84
N CYS A 62 -9.36 -19.68 11.72
CA CYS A 62 -9.49 -20.68 12.77
C CYS A 62 -8.53 -20.51 13.97
N GLY A 63 -7.58 -19.58 13.91
CA GLY A 63 -6.53 -19.39 14.93
C GLY A 63 -5.51 -20.53 15.00
N LYS A 64 -5.34 -21.31 13.92
CA LYS A 64 -4.47 -22.50 13.84
C LYS A 64 -3.26 -22.31 12.91
N GLY A 65 -3.10 -21.13 12.33
CA GLY A 65 -2.04 -20.80 11.38
C GLY A 65 -2.16 -19.36 10.89
N GLY A 66 -1.68 -19.11 9.68
CA GLY A 66 -1.72 -17.79 9.05
C GLY A 66 -0.70 -16.81 9.61
N GLU A 67 0.39 -17.30 10.23
CA GLU A 67 1.45 -16.45 10.75
C GLU A 67 2.07 -15.63 9.61
N GLY A 68 2.27 -14.34 9.86
CA GLY A 68 2.77 -13.39 8.87
C GLY A 68 1.77 -12.96 7.80
N ILE A 69 0.50 -13.39 7.85
CA ILE A 69 -0.54 -12.81 6.99
C ILE A 69 -0.99 -11.47 7.58
N ASP A 70 -0.89 -10.42 6.78
CA ASP A 70 -1.26 -9.07 7.20
C ASP A 70 -2.77 -8.98 7.51
N ASP A 71 -3.11 -8.30 8.61
CA ASP A 71 -4.49 -7.88 8.87
C ASP A 71 -4.80 -6.61 8.07
N LEU A 72 -4.95 -6.79 6.76
CA LEU A 72 -5.21 -5.69 5.85
C LEU A 72 -6.46 -4.89 6.27
N PRO A 73 -7.58 -5.49 6.71
CA PRO A 73 -8.69 -4.74 7.30
C PRO A 73 -8.28 -3.87 8.50
N ALA A 74 -7.51 -4.38 9.46
CA ALA A 74 -7.05 -3.58 10.60
C ALA A 74 -6.09 -2.46 10.18
N ILE A 75 -5.10 -2.79 9.35
CA ILE A 75 -4.11 -1.84 8.83
C ILE A 75 -4.84 -0.70 8.10
N LEU A 76 -5.81 -1.01 7.25
CA LEU A 76 -6.55 0.01 6.52
C LEU A 76 -7.49 0.83 7.41
N ARG A 77 -8.09 0.22 8.44
CA ARG A 77 -8.90 0.95 9.44
C ARG A 77 -8.09 2.02 10.18
N GLU A 78 -6.78 1.84 10.32
CA GLU A 78 -5.89 2.82 10.93
C GLU A 78 -5.30 3.79 9.90
N ALA A 79 -4.75 3.25 8.81
CA ALA A 79 -4.01 4.02 7.83
C ALA A 79 -4.89 5.01 7.06
N ILE A 80 -6.15 4.65 6.77
CA ILE A 80 -7.05 5.53 6.02
C ILE A 80 -7.38 6.79 6.84
N PRO A 81 -7.93 6.71 8.07
CA PRO A 81 -8.20 7.90 8.87
C PRO A 81 -6.96 8.76 9.13
N ALA A 82 -5.82 8.14 9.46
CA ALA A 82 -4.58 8.87 9.71
C ALA A 82 -4.12 9.66 8.47
N THR A 83 -4.20 9.02 7.29
CA THR A 83 -3.83 9.68 6.02
C THR A 83 -4.82 10.79 5.67
N THR A 84 -6.12 10.55 5.83
CA THR A 84 -7.16 11.58 5.59
C THR A 84 -6.96 12.79 6.51
N GLN A 85 -6.79 12.56 7.82
CA GLN A 85 -6.53 13.64 8.77
C GLN A 85 -5.26 14.41 8.44
N HIS A 86 -4.21 13.72 8.00
CA HIS A 86 -2.99 14.36 7.56
C HIS A 86 -3.26 15.27 6.36
N ILE A 87 -3.96 14.78 5.32
CA ILE A 87 -4.35 15.56 4.15
C ILE A 87 -5.18 16.79 4.55
N ASP A 88 -6.18 16.62 5.42
CA ASP A 88 -7.02 17.72 5.88
C ASP A 88 -6.19 18.80 6.61
N SER A 89 -5.22 18.38 7.44
CA SER A 89 -4.31 19.33 8.12
C SER A 89 -3.42 20.10 7.15
N GLN A 90 -2.93 19.43 6.10
CA GLN A 90 -2.10 20.07 5.07
C GLN A 90 -2.94 21.04 4.23
N LEU A 91 -4.18 20.66 3.91
CA LEU A 91 -5.13 21.52 3.21
C LEU A 91 -5.44 22.79 4.02
N GLN A 92 -5.75 22.65 5.31
CA GLN A 92 -6.00 23.80 6.18
C GLN A 92 -4.78 24.73 6.24
N THR A 93 -3.59 24.15 6.40
CA THR A 93 -2.34 24.93 6.44
C THR A 93 -2.12 25.69 5.13
N ALA A 94 -2.35 25.05 3.99
CA ALA A 94 -2.23 25.68 2.68
C ALA A 94 -3.27 26.80 2.48
N GLN A 95 -4.50 26.60 2.93
CA GLN A 95 -5.55 27.62 2.90
C GLN A 95 -5.19 28.83 3.76
N ASP A 96 -4.74 28.61 5.01
CA ASP A 96 -4.32 29.68 5.91
C ASP A 96 -3.16 30.49 5.33
N GLN A 97 -2.19 29.82 4.69
CA GLN A 97 -1.09 30.49 4.00
C GLN A 97 -1.59 31.31 2.80
N ALA A 98 -2.46 30.73 1.96
CA ALA A 98 -3.05 31.43 0.82
C ALA A 98 -3.79 32.70 1.27
N TYR A 99 -4.64 32.60 2.30
CA TYR A 99 -5.34 33.76 2.87
C TYR A 99 -4.38 34.84 3.38
N ARG A 100 -3.33 34.44 4.11
CA ARG A 100 -2.33 35.39 4.63
C ARG A 100 -1.58 36.10 3.51
N TYR A 101 -1.17 35.37 2.47
CA TYR A 101 -0.49 35.97 1.33
C TYR A 101 -1.44 36.90 0.57
N THR A 102 -2.67 36.48 0.27
CA THR A 102 -3.68 37.33 -0.38
C THR A 102 -3.90 38.63 0.40
N ALA A 103 -4.08 38.57 1.72
CA ALA A 103 -4.29 39.76 2.54
C ALA A 103 -3.08 40.73 2.52
N ILE A 104 -1.85 40.20 2.51
CA ILE A 104 -0.62 41.01 2.37
C ILE A 104 -0.61 41.72 1.01
N LEU A 105 -0.95 41.00 -0.06
CA LEU A 105 -0.98 41.54 -1.42
C LEU A 105 -2.04 42.62 -1.58
N GLU A 106 -3.25 42.39 -1.08
CA GLU A 106 -4.34 43.37 -1.10
C GLU A 106 -3.97 44.64 -0.33
N LYS A 107 -3.35 44.50 0.86
CA LYS A 107 -2.90 45.64 1.67
C LYS A 107 -1.79 46.43 0.97
N ALA A 108 -0.85 45.75 0.31
CA ALA A 108 0.21 46.41 -0.45
C ALA A 108 -0.34 47.14 -1.69
N ALA A 109 -1.28 46.53 -2.42
CA ALA A 109 -1.93 47.13 -3.58
C ALA A 109 -2.77 48.37 -3.21
N SER A 110 -3.34 48.39 -2.01
CA SER A 110 -4.18 49.50 -1.51
C SER A 110 -3.38 50.69 -0.98
N ASN A 111 -2.04 50.58 -0.87
CA ASN A 111 -1.19 51.68 -0.40
C ASN A 111 -0.35 52.24 -1.57
N PRO A 112 -0.60 53.48 -2.03
CA PRO A 112 0.04 54.08 -3.21
C PRO A 112 1.57 54.15 -3.15
N LEU A 113 2.17 54.17 -1.95
CA LEU A 113 3.62 54.20 -1.76
C LEU A 113 4.26 52.80 -1.84
N LEU A 114 3.54 51.75 -1.45
CA LEU A 114 3.98 50.35 -1.49
C LEU A 114 3.71 49.68 -2.84
N SER A 115 2.69 50.16 -3.57
CA SER A 115 2.38 49.71 -4.94
C SER A 115 3.48 50.03 -5.96
N MET A 116 4.35 50.99 -5.66
CA MET A 116 5.53 51.31 -6.49
C MET A 116 6.68 50.31 -6.29
N GLU A 117 6.81 49.70 -5.10
CA GLU A 117 7.87 48.73 -4.77
C GLU A 117 7.47 47.27 -5.09
N LEU A 118 6.20 46.91 -4.97
CA LEU A 118 5.68 45.58 -5.32
C LEU A 118 5.19 45.53 -6.76
N GLN A 119 6.11 45.50 -7.72
CA GLN A 119 5.79 45.22 -9.12
C GLN A 119 5.28 43.77 -9.28
N PRO A 120 4.22 43.50 -10.07
CA PRO A 120 3.70 42.15 -10.31
C PRO A 120 4.74 41.12 -10.80
N SER A 121 5.84 41.57 -11.40
CA SER A 121 6.99 40.73 -11.80
C SER A 121 7.71 40.08 -10.61
N MET A 122 7.86 40.80 -9.50
CA MET A 122 8.56 40.30 -8.29
C MET A 122 7.74 39.24 -7.56
N LEU A 123 6.41 39.32 -7.65
CA LEU A 123 5.51 38.30 -7.12
C LEU A 123 5.54 37.01 -7.92
N LYS A 124 5.75 37.11 -9.25
CA LYS A 124 6.00 35.94 -10.10
C LYS A 124 7.32 35.24 -9.75
N GLU A 125 8.37 35.99 -9.42
CA GLU A 125 9.67 35.40 -9.01
C GLU A 125 9.63 34.74 -7.63
N ALA A 126 8.80 35.21 -6.70
CA ALA A 126 8.70 34.61 -5.35
C ALA A 126 7.85 33.33 -5.28
N LEU A 127 7.09 33.00 -6.33
CA LEU A 127 6.22 31.83 -6.41
C LEU A 127 6.83 30.64 -7.17
N TYR A 128 8.04 30.80 -7.73
CA TYR A 128 8.84 29.75 -8.37
C TYR A 128 10.12 29.50 -7.58
#